data_AF-N8R2A9-F1
#
_entry.id   AF-N8R2A9-F1
#
_cell.length_a   1.000
_cell.length_b   1.000
_cell.length_c   1.000
_cell.angle_alpha   90.00
_cell.angle_beta   90.00
_cell.angle_gamma   90.00
#
_symmetry.space_group_name_H-M   'P 1'
#
loop_
_entity.id
_entity.type
_entity.pdbx_description
1 polymer ?
#
loop_
_entity_poly.entity_id
_entity_poly.type
_entity_poly.pdbx_seq_one_letter_code
_entity_poly.pdbx_strand_id
1 'polypeptide(L)'
;MFINTLSSFLEKLASKEELDEWYLSTFIDENIYSLLPAEAFEFSSHVIKLIKNDAQLDYTYELLIILLALQHQSDSKRPLNPTFSNSLIPR
;
A
#
# COMPACT_ATOMS: atom_id res chain seq x y z
N MET A 1 -6.74 3.92 -13.04
CA MET A 1 -5.86 5.01 -12.58
C MET A 1 -4.68 4.40 -11.82
N PHE A 2 -4.85 3.91 -10.59
CA PHE A 2 -3.76 3.25 -9.83
C PHE A 2 -3.17 1.98 -10.48
N ILE A 3 -4.02 1.04 -10.93
CA ILE A 3 -3.53 -0.24 -11.52
C ILE A 3 -2.60 0.01 -12.71
N ASN A 4 -2.97 0.93 -13.61
CA ASN A 4 -2.13 1.28 -14.75
C ASN A 4 -0.80 1.91 -14.30
N THR A 5 -0.84 2.82 -13.32
CA THR A 5 0.37 3.43 -12.74
C THR A 5 1.27 2.39 -12.09
N LEU A 6 0.70 1.43 -11.35
CA LEU A 6 1.42 0.31 -10.77
C LEU A 6 2.05 -0.55 -11.87
N SER A 7 1.31 -0.93 -12.91
CA SER A 7 1.86 -1.69 -14.03
C SER A 7 3.05 -0.98 -14.68
N SER A 8 2.91 0.32 -15.01
CA SER A 8 4.02 1.10 -15.58
C SER A 8 5.22 1.22 -14.62
N PHE A 9 4.97 1.31 -13.32
CA PHE A 9 6.05 1.31 -12.32
C PHE A 9 6.79 -0.03 -12.31
N LEU A 10 6.09 -1.16 -12.35
CA LEU A 10 6.72 -2.49 -12.39
C LEU A 10 7.50 -2.72 -13.70
N GLU A 11 6.99 -2.24 -14.84
CA GLU A 11 7.72 -2.24 -16.10
C GLU A 11 9.03 -1.45 -15.99
N LYS A 12 9.00 -0.29 -15.31
CA LYS A 12 10.19 0.50 -15.04
C LYS A 12 11.19 -0.27 -14.15
N LEU A 13 10.74 -0.93 -13.08
CA LEU A 13 11.62 -1.75 -12.25
C LEU A 13 12.27 -2.89 -13.06
N ALA A 14 11.51 -3.54 -13.93
CA ALA A 14 12.00 -4.62 -14.78
C ALA A 14 12.99 -4.15 -15.86
N SER A 15 12.90 -2.88 -16.28
CA SER A 15 13.76 -2.31 -17.33
C SER A 15 15.23 -2.12 -16.91
N LYS A 16 15.56 -2.28 -15.62
CA LYS A 16 16.89 -2.03 -15.05
C LYS A 16 17.43 -0.61 -15.30
N GLU A 17 16.53 0.33 -15.60
CA GLU A 17 16.87 1.75 -15.60
C GLU A 17 17.35 2.19 -14.20
N GLU A 18 18.22 3.19 -14.17
CA GLU A 18 18.67 3.79 -12.93
C GLU A 18 17.48 4.45 -12.22
N LEU A 19 17.18 3.96 -11.01
CA LEU A 19 16.12 4.50 -10.17
C LEU A 19 16.72 5.54 -9.24
N ASP A 20 16.04 6.68 -9.13
CA ASP A 20 16.34 7.69 -8.12
C ASP A 20 16.22 7.09 -6.71
N GLU A 21 16.99 7.57 -5.73
CA GLU A 21 16.98 7.07 -4.34
C GLU A 21 15.58 7.10 -3.70
N TRP A 22 14.74 8.06 -4.10
CA TRP A 22 13.41 8.30 -3.57
C TRP A 22 12.29 7.77 -4.47
N TYR A 23 12.60 6.91 -5.45
CA TYR A 23 11.62 6.43 -6.42
C TYR A 23 10.39 5.78 -5.76
N LEU A 24 10.60 4.96 -4.73
CA LEU A 24 9.55 4.21 -4.07
C LEU A 24 8.71 5.10 -3.14
N SER A 25 9.35 5.99 -2.38
CA SER A 25 8.65 6.98 -1.55
C SER A 25 7.82 7.94 -2.38
N THR A 26 8.37 8.43 -3.49
CA THR A 26 7.66 9.32 -4.43
C THR A 26 6.44 8.62 -5.00
N PHE A 27 6.58 7.35 -5.41
CA PHE A 27 5.45 6.56 -5.90
C PHE A 27 4.34 6.46 -4.84
N ILE A 28 4.68 6.19 -3.59
CA ILE A 28 3.71 6.06 -2.47
C ILE A 28 2.98 7.39 -2.22
N ASP A 29 3.72 8.49 -2.11
CA ASP A 29 3.14 9.80 -1.80
C ASP A 29 2.16 10.25 -2.88
N GLU A 30 2.52 10.07 -4.14
CA GLU A 30 1.70 10.50 -5.27
C GLU A 30 0.50 9.58 -5.53
N ASN A 31 0.66 8.27 -5.36
CA ASN A 31 -0.30 7.28 -5.87
C ASN A 31 -1.05 6.50 -4.79
N ILE A 32 -0.58 6.49 -3.53
CA ILE A 32 -1.21 5.72 -2.45
C ILE A 32 -1.87 6.63 -1.42
N TYR A 33 -1.18 7.66 -0.91
CA TYR A 33 -1.76 8.53 0.12
C TYR A 33 -2.90 9.42 -0.38
N SER A 34 -3.03 9.58 -1.69
CA SER A 34 -4.16 10.24 -2.35
C SER A 34 -5.42 9.38 -2.45
N LEU A 35 -5.32 8.06 -2.24
CA LEU A 35 -6.44 7.12 -2.36
C LEU A 35 -7.43 7.23 -1.21
N LEU A 36 -8.71 6.93 -1.48
CA LEU A 36 -9.67 6.69 -0.42
C LEU A 36 -9.35 5.36 0.29
N PRO A 37 -9.67 5.22 1.59
CA PRO A 37 -9.41 3.97 2.32
C PRO A 37 -10.02 2.72 1.68
N ALA A 38 -11.22 2.84 1.10
CA ALA A 38 -11.88 1.75 0.39
C ALA A 38 -11.11 1.35 -0.89
N GLU A 39 -10.61 2.32 -1.65
CA GLU A 39 -9.80 2.07 -2.84
C GLU A 39 -8.46 1.43 -2.47
N ALA A 40 -7.81 1.92 -1.41
CA ALA A 40 -6.57 1.33 -0.90
C ALA A 40 -6.77 -0.13 -0.47
N PHE A 41 -7.90 -0.44 0.16
CA PHE A 41 -8.27 -1.82 0.49
C PHE A 41 -8.46 -2.69 -0.77
N GLU A 42 -9.19 -2.21 -1.78
CA GLU A 42 -9.38 -2.93 -3.03
C GLU A 42 -8.05 -3.19 -3.76
N PHE A 43 -7.18 -2.19 -3.84
CA PHE A 43 -5.87 -2.34 -4.49
C PHE A 43 -4.90 -3.21 -3.70
N SER A 44 -5.02 -3.27 -2.36
CA SER A 44 -4.23 -4.22 -1.56
C SER A 44 -4.49 -5.67 -1.99
N SER A 45 -5.74 -6.01 -2.30
CA SER A 45 -6.12 -7.33 -2.81
C SER A 45 -5.54 -7.61 -4.19
N HIS A 46 -5.37 -6.58 -5.03
CA HIS A 46 -4.72 -6.70 -6.33
C HIS A 46 -3.22 -6.98 -6.18
N VAL A 47 -2.53 -6.23 -5.32
CA VAL A 47 -1.09 -6.42 -5.05
C VAL A 47 -0.81 -7.81 -4.46
N ILE A 48 -1.64 -8.30 -3.53
CA ILE A 48 -1.51 -9.66 -3.00
C ILE A 48 -1.62 -10.71 -4.11
N LYS A 49 -2.54 -10.53 -5.08
CA LYS A 49 -2.65 -11.45 -6.22
C LYS A 49 -1.40 -11.44 -7.09
N LEU A 50 -0.79 -10.28 -7.33
CA LEU A 50 0.48 -10.18 -8.07
C LEU A 50 1.60 -10.94 -7.36
N ILE A 51 1.79 -10.71 -6.06
CA ILE A 51 2.81 -11.39 -5.25
C ILE A 51 2.61 -12.91 -5.25
N LYS A 52 1.36 -13.37 -5.15
CA LYS A 52 1.06 -14.82 -5.12
C LYS A 52 1.24 -15.51 -6.46
N ASN A 53 1.01 -14.80 -7.56
CA ASN A 53 0.99 -15.40 -8.89
C ASN A 53 2.37 -15.44 -9.55
N ASP A 54 3.36 -14.74 -9.00
CA ASP A 54 4.69 -14.67 -9.58
C ASP A 54 5.77 -14.89 -8.51
N ALA A 55 6.40 -16.07 -8.57
CA ALA A 55 7.35 -16.54 -7.58
C ALA A 55 8.77 -15.98 -7.76
N GLN A 56 9.04 -15.22 -8.83
CA GLN A 56 10.37 -14.70 -9.17
C GLN A 56 10.35 -13.20 -9.51
N LEU A 57 9.63 -12.41 -8.73
CA LEU A 57 9.64 -10.96 -8.90
C LEU A 57 10.93 -10.37 -8.33
N ASP A 58 11.81 -9.90 -9.21
CA ASP A 58 13.00 -9.10 -8.85
C ASP A 58 12.63 -7.85 -8.03
N TYR A 59 11.36 -7.44 -8.08
CA TYR A 59 10.78 -6.31 -7.36
C TYR A 59 9.82 -6.71 -6.22
N THR A 60 10.05 -7.89 -5.61
CA THR A 60 9.22 -8.36 -4.49
C THR A 60 9.26 -7.39 -3.31
N TYR A 61 10.42 -6.77 -3.05
CA TYR A 61 10.59 -5.81 -1.96
C TYR A 61 9.65 -4.59 -2.14
N GLU A 62 9.63 -4.00 -3.32
CA GLU A 62 8.84 -2.84 -3.68
C GLU A 62 7.34 -3.14 -3.55
N LEU A 63 6.90 -4.31 -4.01
CA LEU A 63 5.51 -4.74 -3.85
C LEU A 63 5.10 -4.92 -2.39
N LEU A 64 5.98 -5.43 -1.54
CA LEU A 64 5.70 -5.56 -0.10
C LEU A 64 5.58 -4.19 0.58
N ILE A 65 6.44 -3.24 0.21
CA ILE A 65 6.36 -1.86 0.72
C ILE A 65 5.08 -1.16 0.24
N ILE A 66 4.73 -1.30 -1.04
CA ILE A 66 3.47 -0.79 -1.60
C ILE A 66 2.27 -1.41 -0.86
N LEU A 67 2.30 -2.72 -0.58
CA LEU A 67 1.24 -3.40 0.16
C LEU A 67 1.08 -2.84 1.58
N LEU A 68 2.19 -2.60 2.29
CA LEU A 68 2.17 -2.00 3.63
C LEU A 68 1.58 -0.58 3.60
N ALA A 69 1.95 0.24 2.63
CA ALA A 69 1.41 1.59 2.46
C ALA A 69 -0.10 1.57 2.16
N LEU A 70 -0.55 0.65 1.30
CA LEU A 70 -1.97 0.46 1.00
C LEU A 70 -2.76 0.01 2.24
N GLN A 71 -2.21 -0.92 3.04
CA GLN A 71 -2.85 -1.34 4.30
C GLN A 71 -2.98 -0.17 5.27
N HIS A 72 -1.91 0.58 5.49
CA HIS A 72 -1.94 1.77 6.35
C HIS A 72 -2.97 2.80 5.88
N GLN A 73 -3.03 3.08 4.58
CA GLN A 73 -4.02 4.01 4.02
C GLN A 73 -5.45 3.48 4.16
N SER A 74 -5.65 2.17 4.02
CA SER A 74 -6.96 1.54 4.21
C SER A 74 -7.44 1.61 5.67
N ASP A 75 -6.52 1.55 6.63
CA ASP A 75 -6.82 1.63 8.06
C ASP A 75 -6.98 3.08 8.57
N SER A 76 -6.49 4.07 7.83
CA SER A 76 -6.42 5.49 8.23
C SER A 76 -7.77 6.20 8.44
N LYS A 77 -8.91 5.50 8.34
CA LYS A 77 -10.23 6.01 8.76
C LYS A 77 -11.12 4.99 9.48
N ARG A 78 -10.56 4.05 10.25
CA ARG A 78 -11.34 3.56 11.39
C ARG A 78 -11.41 4.68 12.42
N PRO A 79 -12.58 5.25 12.76
CA PRO A 79 -12.67 5.91 14.05
C PRO A 79 -12.24 4.86 15.08
N LEU A 80 -11.18 5.15 15.84
CA LEU A 80 -10.97 4.54 17.14
C LEU A 80 -12.29 4.72 17.88
N ASN A 81 -13.09 3.67 17.96
CA ASN A 81 -14.28 3.67 18.79
C ASN A 81 -13.78 3.93 20.22
N PRO A 82 -14.13 5.05 20.89
CA PRO A 82 -13.72 5.27 22.26
C PRO A 82 -14.70 4.49 23.15
N THR A 83 -14.70 3.16 23.07
CA THR A 83 -15.58 2.31 23.90
C THR A 83 -14.80 1.51 24.95
N PHE A 84 -13.57 1.91 25.26
CA PHE A 84 -12.85 1.41 26.42
C PHE A 84 -12.28 2.57 27.24
N SER A 85 -13.16 3.38 27.82
CA SER A 85 -12.82 4.20 28.98
C SER A 85 -14.06 4.42 29.83
N ASN A 86 -13.95 4.01 31.11
CA ASN A 86 -14.84 4.31 32.24
C ASN A 86 -15.93 3.30 32.63
N SER A 87 -15.55 2.06 32.96
CA SER A 87 -16.38 1.23 33.86
C SER A 87 -15.59 0.51 34.96
N LEU A 88 -14.49 1.08 35.44
CA LEU A 88 -13.77 0.58 36.62
C LEU A 88 -13.36 1.73 37.54
N ILE A 89 -14.34 2.31 38.22
CA ILE A 89 -14.12 2.97 39.51
C ILE A 89 -15.20 2.44 40.46
N PRO A 90 -14.88 1.55 41.41
CA PRO A 90 -15.82 1.19 42.45
C PRO A 90 -15.95 2.36 43.45
N ARG A 91 -17.20 2.64 43.86
CA ARG A 91 -17.50 3.53 45.00
C ARG A 91 -17.19 2.82 46.31
#